data_AF-A0A1Z9R1Q9-F1
#
_entry.id   AF-A0A1Z9R1Q9-F1
#
_cell.length_a   1.000
_cell.length_b   1.000
_cell.length_c   1.000
_cell.angle_alpha   90.00
_cell.angle_beta   90.00
_cell.angle_gamma   90.00
#
_symmetry.space_group_name_H-M   'P 1'
#
loop_
_entity.id
_entity.type
_entity.pdbx_description
1 polymer ?
#
loop_
_entity_poly.entity_id
_entity_poly.type
_entity_poly.pdbx_seq_one_letter_code
_entity_poly.pdbx_strand_id
1 'polypeptide(L)' 'MLKKFIILGLFVISSCSDNQTSQSLPKPPFNNLDDCILFIDNLDAKRGYPPREKDSVIYECENNPSLIAPNS' A
#
# COMPACT_ATOMS: atom_id res chain seq x y z
N MET A 1 -39.15 -15.00 43.48
CA MET A 1 -38.24 -13.84 43.40
C MET A 1 -36.84 -14.41 43.29
N LEU A 2 -35.97 -14.22 42.30
CA LEU A 2 -35.90 -13.43 41.09
C LEU A 2 -34.98 -14.20 40.11
N LYS A 3 -35.16 -13.90 38.83
CA LYS A 3 -34.72 -14.62 37.63
C LYS A 3 -33.20 -14.60 37.41
N LYS A 4 -32.72 -15.68 36.76
CA LYS A 4 -31.72 -15.78 35.67
C LYS A 4 -30.55 -14.77 35.67
N PHE A 5 -29.33 -15.30 35.64
CA PHE A 5 -28.26 -14.75 34.80
C PHE A 5 -27.56 -15.88 34.05
N ILE A 6 -28.22 -16.35 32.98
CA ILE A 6 -27.55 -17.08 31.90
C ILE A 6 -26.68 -16.05 31.19
N ILE A 7 -25.38 -16.03 31.51
CA ILE A 7 -24.40 -15.25 30.76
C ILE A 7 -24.19 -16.00 29.45
N LEU A 8 -25.05 -15.67 28.48
CA LEU A 8 -24.92 -16.07 27.09
C LEU A 8 -23.69 -15.37 26.53
N GLY A 9 -22.53 -16.02 26.67
CA GLY A 9 -21.30 -15.61 26.02
C GLY A 9 -21.46 -15.70 24.51
N LEU A 10 -21.94 -14.62 23.90
CA LEU A 10 -21.86 -14.40 22.46
C LEU A 10 -20.39 -14.16 22.11
N PHE A 11 -19.66 -15.26 21.93
CA PHE A 11 -18.43 -15.26 21.15
C PHE A 11 -18.83 -14.99 19.70
N VAL A 12 -18.88 -13.71 19.34
CA VAL A 12 -18.96 -13.28 17.95
C VAL A 12 -17.57 -13.54 17.37
N ILE A 13 -17.34 -14.76 16.90
CA ILE A 13 -16.22 -15.07 16.01
C ILE A 13 -16.48 -14.29 14.72
N SER A 14 -15.97 -13.06 14.66
CA SER A 14 -15.80 -12.32 13.43
C SER A 14 -14.83 -13.12 12.57
N SER A 15 -15.37 -14.00 11.73
CA SER A 15 -14.61 -14.60 10.65
C SER A 15 -14.18 -13.43 9.75
N CYS A 16 -12.89 -13.08 9.80
CA CYS A 16 -12.29 -12.26 8.76
C CYS A 16 -12.41 -13.09 7.48
N SER A 17 -13.41 -12.75 6.67
CA SER A 17 -13.54 -13.32 5.34
C SER A 17 -12.37 -12.77 4.54
N ASP A 18 -11.33 -13.58 4.39
CA ASP A 18 -10.28 -13.35 3.41
C ASP A 18 -10.92 -13.47 2.04
N ASN A 19 -11.51 -12.35 1.62
CA ASN A 19 -11.98 -12.16 0.27
C ASN A 19 -10.71 -12.17 -0.59
N GLN A 20 -10.33 -13.36 -1.05
CA GLN A 20 -9.28 -13.57 -2.04
C GLN A 20 -9.77 -12.89 -3.33
N THR A 21 -9.66 -11.57 -3.36
CA THR A 21 -9.62 -10.82 -4.59
C THR A 21 -8.41 -11.37 -5.32
N SER A 22 -8.66 -12.05 -6.44
CA SER A 22 -7.67 -12.33 -7.45
C SER A 22 -7.05 -11.00 -7.88
N GLN A 23 -6.05 -10.53 -7.12
CA GLN A 23 -5.33 -9.31 -7.42
C GLN A 23 -4.50 -9.65 -8.65
N SER A 24 -5.01 -9.27 -9.84
CA SER A 24 -4.10 -8.95 -10.92
C SER A 24 -3.06 -8.03 -10.30
N LEU A 25 -1.77 -8.38 -10.39
CA LEU A 25 -0.71 -7.52 -9.85
C LEU A 25 -1.03 -6.08 -10.27
N PRO A 26 -1.14 -5.13 -9.32
CA PRO A 26 -1.47 -3.77 -9.66
C PRO A 26 -0.51 -3.32 -10.75
N LYS A 27 -1.06 -2.85 -11.88
CA LYS A 27 -0.21 -2.25 -12.91
C LYS A 27 0.57 -1.13 -12.23
N PRO A 28 1.90 -1.06 -12.40
CA PRO A 28 2.68 0.02 -11.81
C PRO A 28 2.08 1.37 -12.21
N PRO A 29 2.04 2.33 -11.28
CA PRO A 29 1.32 3.58 -11.44
C PRO A 29 1.96 4.49 -12.51
N PHE A 30 3.23 4.30 -12.86
CA PHE A 30 3.96 5.15 -13.80
C PHE A 30 4.38 4.39 -15.06
N ASN A 31 4.20 5.03 -16.22
CA ASN A 31 4.68 4.52 -17.51
C ASN A 31 5.96 5.24 -17.99
N ASN A 32 6.44 6.23 -17.24
CA ASN A 32 7.69 6.95 -17.53
C ASN A 32 8.39 7.32 -16.23
N LEU A 33 9.69 7.58 -16.34
CA LEU A 33 10.57 7.84 -15.20
C LEU A 33 10.30 9.21 -14.55
N ASP A 34 10.02 10.23 -15.35
CA ASP A 34 9.82 11.61 -14.86
C ASP A 34 8.62 11.72 -13.90
N ASP A 35 7.50 11.06 -14.24
CA ASP A 35 6.30 11.01 -13.39
C ASP A 35 6.58 10.27 -12.08
N CYS A 36 7.40 9.21 -12.13
CA CYS A 36 7.82 8.49 -10.93
C CYS A 36 8.67 9.38 -10.00
N ILE A 37 9.67 10.07 -10.56
CA ILE A 37 10.53 10.99 -9.79
C ILE A 37 9.68 12.06 -9.12
N LEU A 38 8.81 12.73 -9.89
CA LEU A 38 7.93 13.78 -9.38
C LEU A 38 7.00 13.25 -8.28
N PHE A 39 6.50 12.03 -8.42
CA PHE A 39 5.67 11.41 -7.39
C PHE A 39 6.45 11.19 -6.10
N ILE A 40 7.64 10.63 -6.16
CA ILE A 40 8.41 10.33 -4.95
C ILE A 40 8.88 11.63 -4.28
N ASP A 41 9.35 12.62 -5.03
CA ASP A 41 9.74 13.92 -4.47
C ASP A 41 8.56 14.57 -3.73
N ASN A 42 7.36 14.52 -4.31
CA ASN A 42 6.14 15.01 -3.65
C ASN A 42 5.75 14.17 -2.42
N LEU A 43 5.97 12.86 -2.46
CA LEU A 43 5.69 11.96 -1.34
C LEU A 43 6.62 12.24 -0.16
N ASP A 44 7.91 12.43 -0.43
CA ASP A 44 8.92 12.78 0.57
C ASP A 44 8.63 14.15 1.19
N ALA A 45 8.32 15.15 0.35
CA ALA A 45 7.92 16.47 0.83
C ALA A 45 6.65 16.41 1.71
N LYS A 46 5.64 15.64 1.32
CA LYS A 46 4.42 15.42 2.14
C LYS A 46 4.71 14.74 3.46
N ARG A 47 5.73 13.88 3.51
CA ARG A 47 6.18 13.20 4.74
C ARG A 47 7.12 14.07 5.59
N GLY A 48 7.53 15.24 5.08
CA GLY A 48 8.48 16.13 5.75
C GLY A 48 9.93 15.66 5.65
N TYR A 49 10.24 14.76 4.72
CA TYR A 49 11.62 14.35 4.44
C TYR A 49 12.34 15.41 3.60
N PRO A 50 13.65 15.59 3.81
CA PRO A 50 14.45 16.44 2.93
C PRO A 50 14.48 15.84 1.50
N PRO A 51 14.65 16.68 0.47
CA PRO A 51 14.88 16.21 -0.89
C PRO A 51 16.05 15.23 -0.94
N ARG A 52 15.88 14.12 -1.65
CA ARG A 52 16.91 13.11 -1.86
C ARG A 52 17.81 13.51 -3.04
N GLU A 53 18.97 12.87 -3.15
CA GLU A 53 19.79 12.99 -4.34
C GLU A 53 19.04 12.44 -5.54
N LYS A 54 19.07 13.16 -6.68
CA LYS A 54 18.30 12.81 -7.87
C LYS A 54 18.59 11.39 -8.36
N ASP A 55 19.84 10.97 -8.32
CA ASP A 55 20.27 9.63 -8.73
C ASP A 55 19.70 8.53 -7.83
N SER A 56 19.49 8.82 -6.54
CA SER A 56 18.83 7.88 -5.62
C SER A 56 17.36 7.68 -5.96
N VAL A 57 16.65 8.75 -6.36
CA VAL A 57 15.24 8.67 -6.75
C VAL A 57 15.10 7.94 -8.09
N ILE A 58 15.99 8.23 -9.05
CA ILE A 58 16.07 7.52 -10.33
C ILE A 58 16.27 6.02 -10.08
N TYR A 59 17.27 5.66 -9.27
CA TYR A 59 17.56 4.25 -8.95
C TYR A 59 16.36 3.54 -8.33
N GLU A 60 15.64 4.18 -7.41
CA GLU A 60 14.42 3.61 -6.82
C GLU A 60 13.34 3.40 -7.88
N CYS A 61 13.08 4.40 -8.72
CA CYS A 61 12.07 4.33 -9.76
C CYS A 61 12.38 3.23 -10.78
N GLU A 62 13.62 3.11 -11.25
CA GLU A 62 14.02 2.10 -12.24
C GLU A 62 14.03 0.66 -11.68
N ASN A 63 14.38 0.50 -10.41
CA ASN A 63 14.54 -0.82 -9.79
C ASN A 63 13.31 -1.27 -8.98
N ASN A 64 12.26 -0.46 -8.89
CA ASN A 64 11.03 -0.83 -8.20
C ASN A 64 9.91 -1.10 -9.23
N PRO A 65 9.63 -2.38 -9.54
CA PRO A 65 8.58 -2.76 -10.49
C PRO A 65 7.16 -2.40 -9.99
N SER A 66 7.03 -2.00 -8.71
CA SER A 66 5.77 -1.49 -8.16
C SER A 66 5.55 -0.02 -8.50
N LEU A 67 6.58 0.70 -8.97
CA LEU A 67 6.53 2.11 -9.34
C LEU A 67 6.48 2.27 -10.87
N ILE A 68 7.41 1.64 -11.58
CA ILE A 68 7.45 1.65 -13.04
C ILE A 68 7.35 0.22 -13.60
N ALA A 69 6.73 0.06 -14.76
CA ALA A 69 6.80 -1.23 -15.45
C ALA A 69 8.25 -1.50 -15.88
N PRO A 70 8.81 -2.71 -15.62
CA PRO A 70 10.04 -3.09 -16.29
C PRO A 70 9.78 -3.03 -17.79
N ASN A 71 10.62 -2.28 -18.50
CA ASN A 71 10.51 -2.12 -19.95
C ASN A 71 10.34 -3.50 -20.60
N SER A 72 9.19 -3.72 -21.24
CA SER A 72 8.85 -4.95 -21.95
C SER A 72 9.62 -5.03 -23.26
#